data_AF-A0A450T793-F1
#
_entry.id   AF-A0A450T793-F1
#
_cell.length_a   1.000
_cell.length_b   1.000
_cell.length_c   1.000
_cell.angle_alpha   90.00
_cell.angle_beta   90.00
_cell.angle_gamma   90.00
#
_symmetry.space_group_name_H-M   'P 1'
#
loop_
_entity.id
_entity.type
_entity.pdbx_description
1 polymer ?
#
loop_
_entity_poly.entity_id
_entity_poly.type
_entity_poly.pdbx_seq_one_letter_code
_entity_poly.pdbx_strand_id
1 'polypeptide(L)'
;MKVLLDTNIIIHREAANVVHSEIGVLFRWLDRLHHEKCIHPLTVGEIARHRDDRVVETLQAKIENYVTLKTVAPDVPGIVEIKANHDRNENDVNDSSLLNELAAGRVDILITEDRNIHRKAKRLGIALGVFTIDSFLEKVNAENPELAEYKVLSVKKEHFGNIDVRDGFFDSFREDYPGFDAWFNRKADEISYICRDEEQRIIAFLYVKREDENENYSDISPPLPPKRRLKVGTFKVISNGFKIGERFVKIIFDNAVRFKVDEIYVTAFDHGDNQLRLIELLSDWGFQEHGRKGKELVFVRPCTVEHTRQKKSPRLTYPYARSDTRKWIVPVYPAYHTELFPDSILKTESAEDFVENAPNRNAISKVYISRAFNRADVPHIDLKSYYFSIC
;
A
#
# COMPACT_ATOMS: atom_id res chain seq x y z
N MET A 1 16.87 3.50 -18.69
CA MET A 1 16.03 2.32 -18.42
C MET A 1 14.69 2.54 -19.12
N LYS A 2 14.16 1.51 -19.80
CA LYS A 2 12.84 1.51 -20.43
C LYS A 2 11.80 1.00 -19.45
N VAL A 3 10.82 1.86 -19.17
CA VAL A 3 9.77 1.61 -18.18
C VAL A 3 8.45 1.49 -18.91
N LEU A 4 7.89 0.29 -18.98
CA LEU A 4 6.55 0.10 -19.50
C LEU A 4 5.53 0.54 -18.46
N LEU A 5 4.65 1.46 -18.84
CA LEU A 5 3.56 1.93 -17.99
C LEU A 5 2.26 1.23 -18.39
N ASP A 6 1.55 0.74 -17.38
CA ASP A 6 0.20 0.21 -17.52
C ASP A 6 -0.78 1.30 -18.01
N THR A 7 -1.79 0.89 -18.77
CA THR A 7 -2.84 1.74 -19.34
C THR A 7 -3.51 2.59 -18.26
N ASN A 8 -3.86 2.00 -17.12
CA ASN A 8 -4.55 2.74 -16.05
C ASN A 8 -3.70 3.89 -15.51
N ILE A 9 -2.39 3.67 -15.30
CA ILE A 9 -1.48 4.72 -14.81
C ILE A 9 -1.46 5.93 -15.75
N ILE A 10 -1.49 5.68 -17.06
CA ILE A 10 -1.48 6.73 -18.09
C ILE A 10 -2.83 7.46 -18.12
N ILE A 11 -3.95 6.72 -18.07
CA ILE A 11 -5.29 7.32 -18.01
C ILE A 11 -5.42 8.24 -16.79
N HIS A 12 -5.01 7.79 -15.61
CA HIS A 12 -5.09 8.59 -14.39
C HIS A 12 -4.14 9.79 -14.38
N ARG A 13 -2.98 9.69 -15.03
CA ARG A 13 -2.06 10.84 -15.18
C ARG A 13 -2.72 12.00 -15.92
N GLU A 14 -3.54 11.69 -16.92
CA GLU A 14 -4.09 12.68 -17.85
C GLU A 14 -5.57 13.01 -17.62
N ALA A 15 -6.23 12.32 -16.70
CA ALA A 15 -7.57 12.67 -16.25
C ALA A 15 -7.59 14.10 -15.68
N ALA A 16 -8.64 14.86 -15.99
CA ALA A 16 -8.74 16.28 -15.68
C ALA A 16 -8.73 16.61 -14.17
N ASN A 17 -9.04 15.63 -13.31
CA ASN A 17 -9.07 15.84 -11.87
C ASN A 17 -7.70 15.52 -11.27
N VAL A 18 -7.13 16.50 -10.56
CA VAL A 18 -5.82 16.44 -9.86
C VAL A 18 -5.93 15.58 -8.58
N VAL A 19 -6.49 14.37 -8.67
CA VAL A 19 -6.83 13.55 -7.50
C VAL A 19 -5.67 12.64 -7.08
N HIS A 20 -4.71 12.37 -7.98
CA HIS A 20 -3.63 11.39 -7.74
C HIS A 20 -2.26 12.07 -7.65
N SER A 21 -1.99 12.71 -6.51
CA SER A 21 -0.71 13.35 -6.20
C SER A 21 0.49 12.40 -6.36
N GLU A 22 0.30 11.11 -6.08
CA GLU A 22 1.29 10.03 -6.21
C GLU A 22 1.72 9.72 -7.65
N ILE A 23 0.82 9.78 -8.64
CA ILE A 23 1.19 9.61 -10.06
C ILE A 23 2.08 10.78 -10.49
N GLY A 24 1.82 11.98 -9.97
CA GLY A 24 2.73 13.11 -10.13
C GLY A 24 4.13 12.84 -9.58
N VAL A 25 4.23 12.22 -8.39
CA VAL A 25 5.51 11.82 -7.78
C VAL A 25 6.22 10.79 -8.67
N LEU A 26 5.50 9.77 -9.16
CA LEU A 26 6.03 8.75 -10.07
C LEU A 26 6.69 9.37 -11.31
N PHE A 27 5.94 10.22 -12.04
CA PHE A 27 6.43 10.79 -13.29
C PHE A 27 7.62 11.73 -13.08
N ARG A 28 7.63 12.50 -11.97
CA ARG A 28 8.81 13.31 -11.61
C ARG A 28 10.06 12.44 -11.42
N TRP A 29 9.93 11.30 -10.76
CA TRP A 29 11.05 10.35 -10.60
C TRP A 29 11.50 9.75 -11.93
N LEU A 30 10.57 9.36 -12.79
CA LEU A 30 10.89 8.84 -14.13
C LEU A 30 11.68 9.87 -14.95
N ASP A 31 11.26 11.14 -14.92
CA ASP A 31 11.93 12.23 -15.65
C ASP A 31 13.31 12.54 -15.07
N ARG A 32 13.42 12.63 -13.75
CA ARG A 32 14.67 12.95 -13.04
C ARG A 32 15.73 11.89 -13.22
N LEU A 33 15.34 10.62 -13.25
CA LEU A 33 16.24 9.48 -13.51
C LEU A 33 16.44 9.22 -15.01
N HIS A 34 15.92 10.09 -15.87
CA HIS A 34 16.01 9.99 -17.33
C HIS A 34 15.56 8.61 -17.84
N HIS A 35 14.47 8.07 -17.28
CA HIS A 35 13.87 6.83 -17.73
C HIS A 35 13.01 7.05 -18.97
N GLU A 36 13.10 6.13 -19.93
CA GLU A 36 12.26 6.14 -21.12
C GLU A 36 10.87 5.61 -20.72
N LYS A 37 9.87 6.49 -20.76
CA LYS A 37 8.47 6.15 -20.47
C LYS A 37 7.87 5.46 -21.70
N CYS A 38 7.73 4.15 -21.65
CA CYS A 38 7.24 3.34 -22.75
C CYS A 38 5.75 3.02 -22.58
N ILE A 39 5.03 2.94 -23.71
CA ILE A 39 3.63 2.48 -23.76
C ILE A 39 3.45 1.39 -24.81
N HIS A 40 2.53 0.48 -24.56
CA HIS A 40 2.23 -0.61 -25.49
C HIS A 40 1.19 -0.17 -26.54
N PRO A 41 1.23 -0.69 -27.78
CA PRO A 41 0.20 -0.40 -28.79
C PRO A 41 -1.24 -0.68 -28.34
N LEU A 42 -1.43 -1.71 -27.52
CA LEU A 42 -2.76 -2.05 -26.97
C LEU A 42 -3.30 -0.93 -26.09
N THR A 43 -2.44 -0.29 -25.29
CA THR A 43 -2.81 0.87 -24.46
C THR A 43 -3.36 2.01 -25.31
N VAL A 44 -2.77 2.26 -26.47
CA VAL A 44 -3.28 3.28 -27.42
C VAL A 44 -4.70 2.93 -27.89
N GLY A 45 -4.94 1.65 -28.20
CA GLY A 45 -6.25 1.15 -28.60
C GLY A 45 -7.30 1.20 -27.49
N GLU A 46 -6.92 0.88 -26.25
CA GLU A 46 -7.78 0.97 -25.06
C GLU A 46 -8.17 2.40 -24.76
N ILE A 47 -7.21 3.33 -24.82
CA ILE A 47 -7.46 4.75 -24.63
C ILE A 47 -8.44 5.27 -25.69
N ALA A 48 -8.29 4.90 -26.96
CA ALA A 48 -9.21 5.35 -28.01
C ALA A 48 -10.65 4.86 -27.82
N ARG A 49 -10.87 3.81 -27.02
CA ARG A 49 -12.19 3.28 -26.67
C ARG A 49 -12.70 3.79 -25.31
N HIS A 50 -11.96 4.69 -24.65
CA HIS A 50 -12.35 5.22 -23.35
C HIS A 50 -13.66 6.01 -23.45
N ARG A 51 -14.51 5.94 -22.42
CA ARG A 51 -15.87 6.52 -22.44
C ARG A 51 -15.91 8.04 -22.36
N ASP A 52 -14.85 8.65 -21.84
CA ASP A 52 -14.74 10.09 -21.68
C ASP A 52 -13.92 10.68 -22.83
N ASP A 53 -14.60 11.33 -23.78
CA ASP A 53 -14.00 11.96 -24.96
C ASP A 53 -12.92 12.99 -24.60
N ARG A 54 -13.05 13.68 -23.45
CA ARG A 54 -12.04 14.66 -23.01
C ARG A 54 -10.74 13.98 -22.60
N VAL A 55 -10.84 12.82 -21.97
CA VAL A 55 -9.68 11.99 -21.60
C VAL A 55 -9.01 11.48 -22.86
N VAL A 56 -9.77 11.02 -23.85
CA VAL A 56 -9.25 10.59 -25.16
C VAL A 56 -8.50 11.72 -25.86
N GLU A 57 -9.10 12.90 -25.98
CA GLU A 57 -8.50 14.07 -26.65
C GLU A 57 -7.21 14.51 -25.95
N THR A 58 -7.25 14.62 -24.61
CA THR A 58 -6.08 15.00 -23.80
C THR A 58 -4.95 13.99 -23.94
N LEU A 59 -5.27 12.69 -23.91
CA LEU A 59 -4.29 11.62 -24.06
C LEU A 59 -3.69 11.59 -25.46
N GLN A 60 -4.51 11.71 -26.51
CA GLN A 60 -4.01 11.74 -27.89
C GLN A 60 -3.04 12.89 -28.12
N ALA A 61 -3.31 14.08 -27.56
CA ALA A 61 -2.43 15.23 -27.67
C ALA A 61 -1.10 15.05 -26.91
N LYS A 62 -1.06 14.20 -25.88
CA LYS A 62 0.10 14.02 -24.99
C LYS A 62 0.82 12.69 -25.17
N ILE A 63 0.28 11.79 -26.01
CA ILE A 63 0.84 10.46 -26.22
C ILE A 63 2.25 10.52 -26.82
N GLU A 64 2.58 11.61 -27.53
CA GLU A 64 3.90 11.90 -28.07
C GLU A 64 4.99 12.07 -26.99
N ASN A 65 4.60 12.31 -25.73
CA ASN A 65 5.53 12.35 -24.59
C ASN A 65 6.01 10.95 -24.15
N TYR A 66 5.47 9.90 -24.76
CA TYR A 66 5.78 8.51 -24.45
C TYR A 66 6.43 7.82 -25.66
N VAL A 67 7.32 6.87 -25.38
CA VAL A 67 7.91 6.01 -26.40
C VAL A 67 6.97 4.84 -26.66
N THR A 68 6.17 4.92 -27.72
CA THR A 68 5.31 3.81 -28.13
C THR A 68 6.15 2.66 -28.70
N LEU A 69 5.98 1.46 -28.14
CA LEU A 69 6.61 0.26 -28.70
C LEU A 69 6.05 0.01 -30.10
N LYS A 70 6.92 -0.08 -31.11
CA LYS A 70 6.51 -0.15 -32.53
C LYS A 70 5.98 -1.51 -32.96
N THR A 71 6.29 -2.56 -32.20
CA THR A 71 5.92 -3.94 -32.50
C THR A 71 5.60 -4.68 -31.21
N VAL A 72 4.84 -5.77 -31.30
CA VAL A 72 4.55 -6.66 -30.17
C VAL A 72 5.55 -7.82 -30.15
N ALA A 73 5.94 -8.26 -28.96
CA ALA A 73 6.85 -9.37 -28.77
C ALA A 73 6.16 -10.68 -29.15
N PRO A 74 6.83 -11.59 -29.88
CA PRO A 74 6.40 -12.98 -29.92
C PRO A 74 6.27 -13.50 -28.50
N ASP A 75 5.20 -14.26 -28.22
CA ASP A 75 4.97 -14.79 -26.88
C ASP A 75 6.09 -15.75 -26.48
N VAL A 76 6.75 -15.48 -25.35
CA VAL A 76 7.69 -16.43 -24.76
C VAL A 76 6.94 -17.67 -24.26
N PRO A 77 7.56 -18.85 -24.17
CA PRO A 77 6.85 -20.09 -23.82
C PRO A 77 6.00 -20.01 -22.55
N GLY A 78 6.50 -19.34 -21.51
CA GLY A 78 5.74 -19.13 -20.27
C GLY A 78 4.51 -18.24 -20.43
N ILE A 79 4.54 -17.26 -21.34
CA ILE A 79 3.38 -16.41 -21.64
C ILE A 79 2.36 -17.19 -22.46
N VAL A 80 2.79 -18.01 -23.42
CA VAL A 80 1.89 -18.90 -24.17
C VAL A 80 1.10 -19.79 -23.21
N GLU A 81 1.77 -20.37 -22.21
CA GLU A 81 1.13 -21.21 -21.19
C GLU A 81 0.12 -20.42 -20.35
N ILE A 82 0.46 -19.19 -19.94
CA ILE A 82 -0.44 -18.33 -19.18
C ILE A 82 -1.68 -17.97 -20.00
N LYS A 83 -1.50 -17.55 -21.26
CA LYS A 83 -2.60 -17.22 -22.17
C LYS A 83 -3.54 -18.41 -22.37
N ALA A 84 -2.99 -19.62 -22.52
CA ALA A 84 -3.79 -20.82 -22.73
C ALA A 84 -4.58 -21.27 -21.48
N ASN A 85 -3.99 -21.14 -20.29
CA ASN A 85 -4.51 -21.79 -19.08
C ASN A 85 -5.15 -20.84 -18.05
N HIS A 86 -4.91 -19.53 -18.17
CA HIS A 86 -5.26 -18.56 -17.13
C HIS A 86 -6.03 -17.35 -17.64
N ASP A 87 -5.88 -16.98 -18.91
CA ASP A 87 -6.59 -15.84 -19.49
C ASP A 87 -8.00 -16.25 -19.90
N ARG A 88 -9.00 -15.49 -19.46
CA ARG A 88 -10.43 -15.80 -19.65
C ARG A 88 -11.16 -14.76 -20.49
N ASN A 89 -10.58 -13.58 -20.63
CA ASN A 89 -11.17 -12.44 -21.34
C ASN A 89 -10.09 -11.63 -22.07
N GLU A 90 -10.50 -10.64 -22.88
CA GLU A 90 -9.59 -9.79 -23.65
C GLU A 90 -8.63 -9.00 -22.77
N ASN A 91 -9.06 -8.51 -21.61
CA ASN A 91 -8.20 -7.79 -20.67
C ASN A 91 -7.10 -8.70 -20.12
N ASP A 92 -7.43 -9.94 -19.75
CA ASP A 92 -6.42 -10.90 -19.28
C ASP A 92 -5.36 -11.15 -20.36
N VAL A 93 -5.76 -11.21 -21.63
CA VAL A 93 -4.83 -11.38 -22.77
C VAL A 93 -3.97 -10.14 -22.98
N ASN A 94 -4.53 -8.94 -22.80
CA ASN A 94 -3.81 -7.68 -22.87
C ASN A 94 -2.76 -7.59 -21.74
N ASP A 95 -3.14 -7.92 -20.50
CA ASP A 95 -2.25 -8.01 -19.34
C ASP A 95 -1.06 -8.93 -19.61
N SER A 96 -1.34 -10.12 -20.15
CA SER A 96 -0.30 -11.09 -20.52
C SER A 96 0.60 -10.56 -21.63
N SER A 97 0.06 -9.76 -22.55
CA SER A 97 0.85 -9.15 -23.63
C SER A 97 1.75 -8.02 -23.12
N LEU A 98 1.28 -7.19 -22.19
CA LEU A 98 2.11 -6.21 -21.49
C LEU A 98 3.26 -6.89 -20.74
N LEU A 99 2.95 -7.95 -19.98
CA LEU A 99 3.95 -8.71 -19.25
C LEU A 99 4.96 -9.42 -20.19
N ASN A 100 4.54 -9.81 -21.39
CA ASN A 100 5.41 -10.44 -22.38
C ASN A 100 6.53 -9.51 -22.86
N GLU A 101 6.28 -8.20 -22.99
CA GLU A 101 7.33 -7.25 -23.39
C GLU A 101 8.49 -7.23 -22.38
N LEU A 102 8.18 -7.36 -21.08
CA LEU A 102 9.17 -7.51 -20.03
C LEU A 102 9.85 -8.89 -20.10
N ALA A 103 9.06 -9.96 -20.24
CA ALA A 103 9.58 -11.33 -20.30
C ALA A 103 10.52 -11.55 -21.51
N ALA A 104 10.26 -10.87 -22.62
CA ALA A 104 11.07 -10.87 -23.83
C ALA A 104 12.28 -9.92 -23.77
N GLY A 105 12.45 -9.17 -22.68
CA GLY A 105 13.58 -8.24 -22.47
C GLY A 105 13.55 -6.99 -23.35
N ARG A 106 12.37 -6.56 -23.82
CA ARG A 106 12.23 -5.34 -24.63
C ARG A 106 12.11 -4.07 -23.80
N VAL A 107 11.60 -4.23 -22.59
CA VAL A 107 11.55 -3.22 -21.54
C VAL A 107 12.25 -3.77 -20.30
N ASP A 108 12.78 -2.88 -19.46
CA ASP A 108 13.56 -3.28 -18.29
C ASP A 108 12.66 -3.52 -17.08
N ILE A 109 11.58 -2.74 -16.95
CA ILE A 109 10.58 -2.88 -15.89
C ILE A 109 9.17 -2.58 -16.40
N LEU A 110 8.16 -3.10 -15.68
CA LEU A 110 6.74 -2.80 -15.86
C LEU A 110 6.18 -2.19 -14.57
N ILE A 111 5.48 -1.06 -14.66
CA ILE A 111 4.77 -0.45 -13.53
C ILE A 111 3.26 -0.64 -13.73
N THR A 112 2.62 -1.33 -12.79
CA THR A 112 1.19 -1.67 -12.79
C THR A 112 0.67 -1.86 -11.35
N GLU A 113 -0.56 -1.44 -11.10
CA GLU A 113 -1.29 -1.74 -9.86
C GLU A 113 -2.11 -3.04 -9.99
N ASP A 114 -2.14 -3.70 -11.15
CA ASP A 114 -2.97 -4.90 -11.37
C ASP A 114 -2.38 -6.16 -10.71
N ARG A 115 -3.09 -6.69 -9.69
CA ARG A 115 -2.69 -7.90 -8.96
C ARG A 115 -2.67 -9.18 -9.81
N ASN A 116 -3.45 -9.27 -10.89
CA ASN A 116 -3.35 -10.38 -11.85
C ASN A 116 -1.99 -10.35 -12.56
N ILE A 117 -1.53 -9.18 -13.04
CA ILE A 117 -0.21 -9.06 -13.67
C ILE A 117 0.89 -9.46 -12.67
N HIS A 118 0.84 -8.97 -11.43
CA HIS A 118 1.79 -9.37 -10.37
C HIS A 118 1.78 -10.88 -10.10
N ARG A 119 0.59 -11.51 -10.09
CA ARG A 119 0.47 -12.97 -9.94
C ARG A 119 1.07 -13.73 -11.11
N LYS A 120 0.82 -13.29 -12.35
CA LYS A 120 1.40 -13.87 -13.56
C LYS A 120 2.92 -13.74 -13.56
N ALA A 121 3.45 -12.56 -13.20
CA ALA A 121 4.88 -12.30 -13.09
C ALA A 121 5.59 -13.21 -12.07
N LYS A 122 4.94 -13.45 -10.91
CA LYS A 122 5.44 -14.40 -9.91
C LYS A 122 5.51 -15.84 -10.42
N ARG A 123 4.52 -16.27 -11.21
CA ARG A 123 4.51 -17.61 -11.84
C ARG A 123 5.62 -17.77 -12.86
N LEU A 124 5.93 -16.71 -13.62
CA LEU A 124 7.03 -16.67 -14.59
C LEU A 124 8.42 -16.50 -13.97
N GLY A 125 8.51 -16.19 -12.67
CA GLY A 125 9.78 -15.91 -12.01
C GLY A 125 10.38 -14.54 -12.34
N ILE A 126 9.61 -13.61 -12.93
CA ILE A 126 10.04 -12.26 -13.33
C ILE A 126 9.46 -11.15 -12.45
N ALA A 127 8.91 -11.50 -11.28
CA ALA A 127 8.28 -10.54 -10.36
C ALA A 127 9.21 -9.39 -9.93
N LEU A 128 10.52 -9.55 -9.98
CA LEU A 128 11.49 -8.49 -9.65
C LEU A 128 11.48 -7.32 -10.66
N GLY A 129 10.96 -7.53 -11.87
CA GLY A 129 10.84 -6.49 -12.90
C GLY A 129 9.46 -5.85 -12.96
N VAL A 130 8.52 -6.20 -12.06
CA VAL A 130 7.15 -5.68 -12.05
C VAL A 130 6.90 -4.94 -10.74
N PHE A 131 6.51 -3.68 -10.83
CA PHE A 131 6.38 -2.78 -9.68
C PHE A 131 4.97 -2.19 -9.59
N THR A 132 4.44 -2.08 -8.37
CA THR A 132 3.44 -1.05 -8.07
C THR A 132 4.13 0.31 -7.98
N ILE A 133 3.37 1.41 -8.05
CA ILE A 133 3.87 2.77 -7.88
C ILE A 133 4.66 2.88 -6.58
N ASP A 134 4.09 2.44 -5.45
CA ASP A 134 4.77 2.55 -4.15
C ASP A 134 6.07 1.72 -4.09
N SER A 135 6.08 0.50 -4.66
CA SER A 135 7.29 -0.33 -4.69
C SER A 135 8.39 0.23 -5.61
N PHE A 136 8.01 0.88 -6.72
CA PHE A 136 8.95 1.59 -7.57
C PHE A 136 9.52 2.82 -6.83
N LEU A 137 8.65 3.61 -6.19
CA LEU A 137 9.04 4.77 -5.39
C LEU A 137 9.96 4.36 -4.22
N GLU A 138 9.68 3.25 -3.54
CA GLU A 138 10.56 2.69 -2.51
C GLU A 138 11.95 2.39 -3.08
N LYS A 139 12.02 1.71 -4.23
CA LYS A 139 13.28 1.37 -4.89
C LYS A 139 14.08 2.61 -5.25
N VAL A 140 13.48 3.59 -5.93
CA VAL A 140 14.22 4.79 -6.39
C VAL A 140 14.64 5.69 -5.25
N ASN A 141 13.83 5.83 -4.20
CA ASN A 141 14.22 6.56 -2.99
C ASN A 141 15.40 5.88 -2.28
N ALA A 142 15.37 4.54 -2.16
CA ALA A 142 16.44 3.79 -1.50
C ALA A 142 17.76 3.82 -2.30
N GLU A 143 17.69 3.81 -3.63
CA GLU A 143 18.86 3.87 -4.51
C GLU A 143 19.41 5.29 -4.72
N ASN A 144 18.59 6.32 -4.49
CA ASN A 144 18.95 7.72 -4.73
C ASN A 144 18.52 8.61 -3.54
N PRO A 145 19.02 8.35 -2.31
CA PRO A 145 18.57 9.06 -1.11
C PRO A 145 18.84 10.57 -1.15
N GLU A 146 19.90 11.01 -1.84
CA GLU A 146 20.21 12.42 -2.06
C GLU A 146 19.25 13.11 -3.04
N LEU A 147 18.54 12.34 -3.86
CA LEU A 147 17.54 12.86 -4.79
C LEU A 147 16.13 12.86 -4.19
N ALA A 148 15.92 12.24 -3.03
CA ALA A 148 14.61 12.22 -2.38
C ALA A 148 14.19 13.63 -1.94
N GLU A 149 13.26 14.23 -2.70
CA GLU A 149 12.68 15.55 -2.38
C GLU A 149 11.86 15.55 -1.09
N TYR A 150 11.22 14.41 -0.80
CA TYR A 150 10.37 14.26 0.37
C TYR A 150 11.16 13.60 1.49
N LYS A 151 11.77 14.38 2.39
CA LYS A 151 11.99 13.81 3.72
C LYS A 151 10.66 13.78 4.43
N VAL A 152 10.14 12.57 4.56
CA VAL A 152 8.97 12.31 5.38
C VAL A 152 9.37 12.48 6.83
N LEU A 153 8.68 13.35 7.55
CA LEU A 153 8.84 13.48 8.99
C LEU A 153 8.14 12.30 9.68
N SER A 154 8.63 11.95 10.87
CA SER A 154 8.06 10.88 11.68
C SER A 154 6.55 11.08 11.92
N VAL A 155 5.80 9.98 12.04
CA VAL A 155 4.38 10.05 12.41
C VAL A 155 4.24 10.66 13.81
N LYS A 156 3.40 11.69 13.94
CA LYS A 156 3.15 12.40 15.20
C LYS A 156 1.69 12.28 15.61
N LYS A 157 1.44 12.35 16.93
CA LYS A 157 0.10 12.53 17.47
C LYS A 157 -0.24 14.01 17.45
N GLU A 158 -1.44 14.34 16.98
CA GLU A 158 -1.91 15.72 16.92
C GLU A 158 -3.43 15.80 17.13
N HIS A 159 -3.88 16.83 17.83
CA HIS A 159 -5.30 17.11 18.01
C HIS A 159 -5.92 17.57 16.68
N PHE A 160 -7.15 17.13 16.39
CA PHE A 160 -7.89 17.60 15.22
C PHE A 160 -7.98 19.13 15.17
N GLY A 161 -8.18 19.78 16.32
CA GLY A 161 -8.30 21.24 16.40
C GLY A 161 -7.06 22.01 15.93
N ASN A 162 -5.90 21.35 15.85
CA ASN A 162 -4.64 21.94 15.38
C ASN A 162 -4.41 21.74 13.87
N ILE A 163 -5.26 20.99 13.18
CA ILE A 163 -5.08 20.60 11.79
C ILE A 163 -6.02 21.43 10.92
N ASP A 164 -5.48 22.09 9.90
CA ASP A 164 -6.32 22.82 8.94
C ASP A 164 -7.13 21.82 8.10
N VAL A 165 -8.42 21.70 8.42
CA VAL A 165 -9.34 20.84 7.68
C VAL A 165 -9.46 21.27 6.22
N ARG A 166 -9.21 22.54 5.88
CA ARG A 166 -9.30 23.07 4.51
C ARG A 166 -8.10 22.70 3.63
N ASP A 167 -7.10 22.02 4.18
CA ASP A 167 -6.00 21.47 3.39
C ASP A 167 -6.54 20.57 2.27
N GLY A 168 -5.98 20.69 1.07
CA GLY A 168 -6.40 19.92 -0.11
C GLY A 168 -6.23 18.41 0.06
N PHE A 169 -5.40 17.98 1.02
CA PHE A 169 -5.33 16.59 1.47
C PHE A 169 -6.72 16.02 1.82
N PHE A 170 -7.64 16.84 2.34
CA PHE A 170 -8.97 16.42 2.74
C PHE A 170 -10.06 16.59 1.65
N ASP A 171 -9.72 17.05 0.45
CA ASP A 171 -10.72 17.33 -0.61
C ASP A 171 -11.55 16.10 -0.94
N SER A 172 -10.92 14.95 -1.16
CA SER A 172 -11.64 13.70 -1.46
C SER A 172 -12.57 13.27 -0.32
N PHE A 173 -12.22 13.57 0.94
CA PHE A 173 -13.10 13.27 2.06
C PHE A 173 -14.34 14.18 2.08
N ARG A 174 -14.20 15.45 1.67
CA ARG A 174 -15.35 16.36 1.53
C ARG A 174 -16.28 15.93 0.41
N GLU A 175 -15.73 15.45 -0.70
CA GLU A 175 -16.50 14.93 -1.83
C GLU A 175 -17.29 13.68 -1.44
N ASP A 176 -16.63 12.74 -0.76
CA ASP A 176 -17.21 11.45 -0.39
C ASP A 176 -18.16 11.54 0.83
N TYR A 177 -17.91 12.46 1.77
CA TYR A 177 -18.66 12.59 3.02
C TYR A 177 -19.25 14.01 3.19
N PRO A 178 -20.51 14.23 2.77
CA PRO A 178 -21.20 15.48 3.04
C PRO A 178 -21.21 15.81 4.54
N GLY A 179 -20.72 17.00 4.90
CA GLY A 179 -20.57 17.43 6.29
C GLY A 179 -19.26 17.00 6.98
N PHE A 180 -18.25 16.55 6.21
CA PHE A 180 -16.92 16.17 6.71
C PHE A 180 -16.31 17.25 7.62
N ASP A 181 -16.28 18.51 7.20
CA ASP A 181 -15.67 19.59 7.99
C ASP A 181 -16.37 19.79 9.35
N ALA A 182 -17.70 19.67 9.39
CA ALA A 182 -18.46 19.74 10.63
C ALA A 182 -18.19 18.53 11.54
N TRP A 183 -18.02 17.33 10.97
CA TRP A 183 -17.57 16.15 11.71
C TRP A 183 -16.16 16.34 12.26
N PHE A 184 -15.23 16.81 11.45
CA PHE A 184 -13.84 17.06 11.82
C PHE A 184 -13.76 18.05 12.98
N ASN A 185 -14.52 19.14 12.93
CA ASN A 185 -14.58 20.13 14.00
C ASN A 185 -15.16 19.57 15.31
N ARG A 186 -16.16 18.67 15.26
CA ARG A 186 -16.67 17.97 16.46
C ARG A 186 -15.61 17.07 17.10
N LYS A 187 -14.57 16.70 16.36
CA LYS A 187 -13.45 15.88 16.83
C LYS A 187 -12.27 16.70 17.35
N ALA A 188 -12.39 18.02 17.48
CA ALA A 188 -11.28 18.93 17.81
C ALA A 188 -10.38 18.46 18.98
N ASP A 189 -10.98 17.95 20.05
CA ASP A 189 -10.27 17.48 21.25
C ASP A 189 -9.70 16.05 21.13
N GLU A 190 -10.05 15.32 20.09
CA GLU A 190 -9.56 13.96 19.86
C GLU A 190 -8.17 13.95 19.20
N ILE A 191 -7.42 12.87 19.43
CA ILE A 191 -6.07 12.71 18.91
C ILE A 191 -6.11 11.91 17.61
N SER A 192 -5.42 12.43 16.60
CA SER A 192 -5.10 11.77 15.33
C SER A 192 -3.60 11.45 15.24
N TYR A 193 -3.24 10.63 14.26
CA TYR A 193 -1.86 10.41 13.83
C TYR A 193 -1.67 11.07 12.48
N ILE A 194 -0.70 11.98 12.38
CA ILE A 194 -0.43 12.76 11.18
C ILE A 194 1.04 12.65 10.78
N CYS A 195 1.26 12.70 9.48
CA CYS A 195 2.60 12.76 8.89
C CYS A 195 2.64 13.93 7.91
N ARG A 196 3.72 14.71 7.98
CA ARG A 196 3.97 15.86 7.13
C ARG A 196 5.31 15.72 6.43
N ASP A 197 5.46 16.34 5.27
CA ASP A 197 6.77 16.49 4.62
C ASP A 197 7.54 17.72 5.17
N GLU A 198 8.74 17.97 4.64
CA GLU A 198 9.57 19.12 5.05
C GLU A 198 8.87 20.48 4.79
N GLU A 199 8.02 20.55 3.76
CA GLU A 199 7.20 21.72 3.42
C GLU A 199 5.94 21.87 4.30
N GLN A 200 5.80 21.04 5.33
CA GLN A 200 4.64 21.00 6.24
C GLN A 200 3.32 20.57 5.60
N ARG A 201 3.33 20.03 4.37
CA ARG A 201 2.14 19.51 3.71
C ARG A 201 1.72 18.19 4.35
N ILE A 202 0.41 17.97 4.48
CA ILE A 202 -0.12 16.70 5.01
C ILE A 202 0.06 15.62 3.95
N ILE A 203 0.75 14.53 4.31
CA ILE A 203 0.95 13.38 3.42
C ILE A 203 0.27 12.12 3.94
N ALA A 204 -0.04 12.05 5.23
CA ALA A 204 -0.81 10.96 5.78
C ALA A 204 -1.60 11.37 7.03
N PHE A 205 -2.78 10.78 7.20
CA PHE A 205 -3.66 11.00 8.34
C PHE A 205 -4.39 9.71 8.73
N LEU A 206 -4.34 9.38 10.02
CA LEU A 206 -5.01 8.23 10.62
C LEU A 206 -5.75 8.68 11.88
N TYR A 207 -7.02 8.31 11.99
CA TYR A 207 -7.81 8.47 13.20
C TYR A 207 -8.42 7.13 13.60
N VAL A 208 -8.27 6.77 14.87
CA VAL A 208 -8.83 5.57 15.46
C VAL A 208 -9.64 5.91 16.72
N LYS A 209 -10.77 5.24 16.90
CA LYS A 209 -11.66 5.40 18.05
C LYS A 209 -11.90 4.05 18.70
N ARG A 210 -11.84 4.02 20.04
CA ARG A 210 -12.29 2.86 20.81
C ARG A 210 -13.81 2.91 20.96
N GLU A 211 -14.47 1.80 20.66
CA GLU A 211 -15.91 1.60 20.80
C GLU A 211 -16.16 0.41 21.74
N ASP A 212 -17.22 0.49 22.53
CA ASP A 212 -17.61 -0.58 23.46
C ASP A 212 -18.76 -1.42 22.91
N GLU A 213 -19.22 -2.37 23.71
CA GLU A 213 -20.25 -3.35 23.32
C GLU A 213 -21.63 -2.73 23.10
N ASN A 214 -21.87 -1.50 23.56
CA ASN A 214 -23.15 -0.78 23.43
C ASN A 214 -23.23 0.09 22.18
N GLU A 215 -22.17 0.18 21.38
CA GLU A 215 -22.17 0.96 20.14
C GLU A 215 -23.22 0.38 19.16
N ASN A 216 -23.97 1.27 18.51
CA ASN A 216 -25.03 0.87 17.60
C ASN A 216 -24.49 0.67 16.18
N TYR A 217 -24.64 -0.55 15.66
CA TYR A 217 -24.24 -0.94 14.30
C TYR A 217 -25.42 -1.29 13.39
N SER A 218 -26.63 -0.77 13.69
CA SER A 218 -27.85 -1.04 12.91
C SER A 218 -27.79 -0.55 11.47
N ASP A 219 -26.86 0.36 11.16
CA ASP A 219 -26.61 0.91 9.83
C ASP A 219 -25.63 0.06 9.00
N ILE A 220 -25.10 -1.04 9.55
CA ILE A 220 -24.25 -2.00 8.87
C ILE A 220 -25.06 -3.26 8.55
N SER A 221 -24.93 -3.78 7.33
CA SER A 221 -25.58 -5.02 6.88
C SER A 221 -24.55 -6.06 6.44
N PRO A 222 -24.45 -7.23 7.10
CA PRO A 222 -25.18 -7.61 8.33
C PRO A 222 -24.68 -6.82 9.56
N PRO A 223 -25.52 -6.56 10.57
CA PRO A 223 -25.10 -5.82 11.77
C PRO A 223 -23.92 -6.48 12.48
N LEU A 224 -22.99 -5.67 12.96
CA LEU A 224 -21.87 -6.16 13.75
C LEU A 224 -22.37 -6.60 15.14
N PRO A 225 -21.98 -7.79 15.64
CA PRO A 225 -22.39 -8.25 16.97
C PRO A 225 -21.76 -7.37 18.07
N PRO A 226 -22.34 -7.26 19.27
CA PRO A 226 -21.72 -6.54 20.39
C PRO A 226 -20.30 -7.05 20.68
N LYS A 227 -19.29 -6.17 20.60
CA LYS A 227 -17.87 -6.43 20.91
C LYS A 227 -17.17 -5.12 21.27
N ARG A 228 -16.06 -5.19 22.00
CA ARG A 228 -15.14 -4.05 22.11
C ARG A 228 -14.38 -3.91 20.81
N ARG A 229 -14.45 -2.74 20.16
CA ARG A 229 -13.86 -2.52 18.84
C ARG A 229 -12.89 -1.37 18.81
N LEU A 230 -11.90 -1.49 17.93
CA LEU A 230 -11.17 -0.34 17.42
C LEU A 230 -11.74 0.01 16.04
N LYS A 231 -12.37 1.17 15.94
CA LYS A 231 -12.79 1.75 14.67
C LYS A 231 -11.61 2.50 14.05
N VAL A 232 -11.31 2.23 12.79
CA VAL A 232 -10.51 3.12 11.95
C VAL A 232 -11.47 4.13 11.33
N GLY A 233 -11.48 5.36 11.85
CA GLY A 233 -12.42 6.40 11.44
C GLY A 233 -11.97 7.14 10.18
N THR A 234 -10.65 7.31 10.01
CA THR A 234 -10.06 7.91 8.81
C THR A 234 -8.71 7.27 8.57
N PHE A 235 -8.41 6.90 7.32
CA PHE A 235 -7.10 6.40 6.91
C PHE A 235 -6.85 6.93 5.49
N LYS A 236 -5.87 7.83 5.34
CA LYS A 236 -5.39 8.27 4.03
C LYS A 236 -3.88 8.46 4.04
N VAL A 237 -3.23 8.03 2.97
CA VAL A 237 -1.79 8.15 2.75
C VAL A 237 -1.58 8.50 1.28
N ILE A 238 -0.71 9.47 1.01
CA ILE A 238 -0.21 9.76 -0.34
C ILE A 238 1.02 8.88 -0.57
N SER A 239 1.02 8.04 -1.61
CA SER A 239 2.16 7.17 -1.89
C SER A 239 3.39 7.98 -2.27
N ASN A 240 4.49 7.72 -1.58
CA ASN A 240 5.77 8.39 -1.79
C ASN A 240 6.96 7.41 -1.63
N GLY A 241 6.72 6.11 -1.48
CA GLY A 241 7.75 5.10 -1.32
C GLY A 241 8.27 4.91 0.11
N PHE A 242 7.75 5.64 1.11
CA PHE A 242 8.18 5.53 2.51
C PHE A 242 7.36 4.55 3.35
N LYS A 243 6.46 3.76 2.75
CA LYS A 243 5.66 2.73 3.45
C LYS A 243 4.86 3.23 4.66
N ILE A 244 4.40 4.48 4.61
CA ILE A 244 3.60 5.09 5.69
C ILE A 244 2.29 4.34 5.94
N GLY A 245 1.70 3.74 4.89
CA GLY A 245 0.54 2.86 5.06
C GLY A 245 0.81 1.67 5.99
N GLU A 246 1.94 0.99 5.84
CA GLU A 246 2.34 -0.09 6.75
C GLU A 246 2.59 0.43 8.17
N ARG A 247 3.18 1.62 8.34
CA ARG A 247 3.34 2.26 9.66
C ARG A 247 2.00 2.51 10.33
N PHE A 248 0.99 2.98 9.59
CA PHE A 248 -0.36 3.18 10.11
C PHE A 248 -1.05 1.87 10.48
N VAL A 249 -0.90 0.81 9.67
CA VAL A 249 -1.40 -0.53 10.04
C VAL A 249 -0.75 -1.01 11.35
N LYS A 250 0.54 -0.75 11.56
CA LYS A 250 1.21 -1.06 12.83
C LYS A 250 0.59 -0.27 13.99
N ILE A 251 0.39 1.03 13.84
CA ILE A 251 -0.24 1.88 14.85
C ILE A 251 -1.64 1.38 15.20
N ILE A 252 -2.45 0.98 14.20
CA ILE A 252 -3.77 0.39 14.41
C ILE A 252 -3.66 -0.86 15.29
N PHE A 253 -2.74 -1.76 14.98
CA PHE A 253 -2.53 -2.98 15.75
C PHE A 253 -1.99 -2.72 17.17
N ASP A 254 -1.05 -1.79 17.34
CA ASP A 254 -0.53 -1.41 18.65
C ASP A 254 -1.65 -0.85 19.55
N ASN A 255 -2.56 -0.03 18.99
CA ASN A 255 -3.73 0.46 19.71
C ASN A 255 -4.72 -0.67 20.02
N ALA A 256 -4.94 -1.61 19.09
CA ALA A 256 -5.83 -2.74 19.31
C ALA A 256 -5.35 -3.63 20.48
N VAL A 257 -4.04 -3.91 20.54
CA VAL A 257 -3.42 -4.65 21.65
C VAL A 257 -3.51 -3.85 22.95
N ARG A 258 -3.16 -2.56 22.92
CA ARG A 258 -3.19 -1.67 24.10
C ARG A 258 -4.58 -1.57 24.71
N PHE A 259 -5.61 -1.43 23.88
CA PHE A 259 -6.99 -1.29 24.30
C PHE A 259 -7.69 -2.63 24.54
N LYS A 260 -7.04 -3.76 24.24
CA LYS A 260 -7.58 -5.12 24.41
C LYS A 260 -8.94 -5.27 23.71
N VAL A 261 -9.03 -4.81 22.47
CA VAL A 261 -10.25 -4.93 21.66
C VAL A 261 -10.38 -6.33 21.10
N ASP A 262 -11.60 -6.75 20.84
CA ASP A 262 -11.90 -8.09 20.32
C ASP A 262 -11.86 -8.11 18.77
N GLU A 263 -12.03 -6.93 18.15
CA GLU A 263 -12.11 -6.77 16.69
C GLU A 263 -11.72 -5.34 16.27
N ILE A 264 -11.14 -5.21 15.09
CA ILE A 264 -10.89 -3.93 14.42
C ILE A 264 -11.85 -3.87 13.24
N TYR A 265 -12.43 -2.70 12.96
CA TYR A 265 -13.18 -2.51 11.72
C TYR A 265 -12.87 -1.16 11.07
N VAL A 266 -13.09 -1.12 9.77
CA VAL A 266 -12.88 0.05 8.92
C VAL A 266 -13.95 0.05 7.84
N THR A 267 -14.41 1.24 7.46
CA THR A 267 -15.26 1.44 6.29
C THR A 267 -14.45 2.10 5.19
N ALA A 268 -14.69 1.67 3.96
CA ALA A 268 -14.03 2.23 2.79
C ALA A 268 -15.02 2.22 1.62
N PHE A 269 -14.97 3.26 0.80
CA PHE A 269 -15.63 3.21 -0.49
C PHE A 269 -14.90 2.25 -1.44
N ASP A 270 -15.64 1.60 -2.34
CA ASP A 270 -15.11 0.71 -3.37
C ASP A 270 -14.82 1.42 -4.69
N HIS A 271 -14.73 2.75 -4.67
CA HIS A 271 -14.40 3.59 -5.81
C HIS A 271 -13.08 4.35 -5.60
N GLY A 272 -12.31 4.50 -6.67
CA GLY A 272 -11.03 5.20 -6.68
C GLY A 272 -9.84 4.30 -6.30
N ASP A 273 -8.73 4.44 -7.04
CA ASP A 273 -7.59 3.53 -6.91
C ASP A 273 -6.89 3.64 -5.56
N ASN A 274 -6.89 4.84 -4.94
CA ASN A 274 -6.33 5.03 -3.60
C ASN A 274 -7.08 4.19 -2.56
N GLN A 275 -8.41 4.15 -2.64
CA GLN A 275 -9.26 3.37 -1.75
C GLN A 275 -9.07 1.88 -2.00
N LEU A 276 -8.98 1.45 -3.26
CA LEU A 276 -8.68 0.06 -3.61
C LEU A 276 -7.32 -0.39 -3.07
N ARG A 277 -6.27 0.42 -3.23
CA ARG A 277 -4.93 0.14 -2.68
C ARG A 277 -4.92 0.07 -1.16
N LEU A 278 -5.71 0.91 -0.49
CA LEU A 278 -5.91 0.81 0.96
C LEU A 278 -6.60 -0.51 1.35
N ILE A 279 -7.67 -0.88 0.65
CA ILE A 279 -8.38 -2.15 0.87
C ILE A 279 -7.43 -3.33 0.68
N GLU A 280 -6.56 -3.27 -0.34
CA GLU A 280 -5.55 -4.30 -0.58
C GLU A 280 -4.52 -4.39 0.54
N LEU A 281 -3.98 -3.26 0.98
CA LEU A 281 -3.08 -3.19 2.13
C LEU A 281 -3.72 -3.80 3.38
N LEU A 282 -4.96 -3.43 3.69
CA LEU A 282 -5.69 -3.98 4.84
C LEU A 282 -5.93 -5.49 4.69
N SER A 283 -6.34 -5.94 3.51
CA SER A 283 -6.59 -7.36 3.22
C SER A 283 -5.32 -8.20 3.40
N ASP A 284 -4.19 -7.68 2.95
CA ASP A 284 -2.87 -8.25 3.13
C ASP A 284 -2.49 -8.44 4.61
N TRP A 285 -3.06 -7.63 5.51
CA TRP A 285 -2.89 -7.68 6.97
C TRP A 285 -4.05 -8.35 7.71
N GLY A 286 -4.89 -9.11 7.00
CA GLY A 286 -5.89 -10.00 7.60
C GLY A 286 -7.29 -9.40 7.79
N PHE A 287 -7.51 -8.17 7.33
CA PHE A 287 -8.87 -7.62 7.22
C PHE A 287 -9.65 -8.40 6.15
N GLN A 288 -10.93 -8.65 6.41
CA GLN A 288 -11.84 -9.38 5.54
C GLN A 288 -13.13 -8.59 5.40
N GLU A 289 -13.72 -8.62 4.21
CA GLU A 289 -15.03 -8.02 3.97
C GLU A 289 -16.08 -8.69 4.86
N HIS A 290 -16.87 -7.88 5.56
CA HIS A 290 -17.97 -8.30 6.43
C HIS A 290 -19.33 -7.97 5.82
N GLY A 291 -19.46 -6.78 5.24
CA GLY A 291 -20.74 -6.27 4.76
C GLY A 291 -20.64 -4.86 4.25
N ARG A 292 -21.77 -4.13 4.26
CA ARG A 292 -21.85 -2.75 3.77
C ARG A 292 -22.51 -1.81 4.77
N LYS A 293 -22.07 -0.56 4.75
CA LYS A 293 -22.70 0.58 5.44
C LYS A 293 -23.11 1.59 4.38
N GLY A 294 -24.37 1.57 3.98
CA GLY A 294 -24.83 2.32 2.80
C GLY A 294 -24.04 1.92 1.55
N LYS A 295 -23.20 2.82 1.03
CA LYS A 295 -22.32 2.56 -0.13
C LYS A 295 -20.92 2.07 0.24
N GLU A 296 -20.52 2.20 1.50
CA GLU A 296 -19.18 1.80 1.95
C GLU A 296 -19.12 0.29 2.19
N LEU A 297 -18.02 -0.34 1.81
CA LEU A 297 -17.64 -1.67 2.26
C LEU A 297 -17.16 -1.60 3.72
N VAL A 298 -17.51 -2.62 4.50
CA VAL A 298 -17.06 -2.80 5.88
C VAL A 298 -16.09 -3.96 5.93
N PHE A 299 -14.88 -3.70 6.39
CA PHE A 299 -13.86 -4.71 6.61
C PHE A 299 -13.62 -4.90 8.10
N VAL A 300 -13.47 -6.15 8.51
CA VAL A 300 -13.22 -6.54 9.91
C VAL A 300 -11.96 -7.37 10.03
N ARG A 301 -11.28 -7.21 11.16
CA ARG A 301 -10.14 -8.02 11.55
C ARG A 301 -10.32 -8.48 13.01
N PRO A 302 -10.65 -9.75 13.25
CA PRO A 302 -10.74 -10.30 14.60
C PRO A 302 -9.38 -10.30 15.30
N CYS A 303 -9.36 -9.96 16.59
CA CYS A 303 -8.16 -9.91 17.43
C CYS A 303 -8.11 -11.06 18.45
N THR A 304 -8.86 -12.14 18.21
CA THR A 304 -9.00 -13.24 19.16
C THR A 304 -7.95 -14.34 18.96
N VAL A 305 -7.76 -15.14 20.01
CA VAL A 305 -6.86 -16.30 19.99
C VAL A 305 -7.37 -17.36 19.00
N GLU A 306 -8.69 -17.55 18.93
CA GLU A 306 -9.34 -18.50 18.02
C GLU A 306 -9.05 -18.13 16.57
N HIS A 307 -9.18 -16.85 16.22
CA HIS A 307 -8.85 -16.36 14.88
C HIS A 307 -7.37 -16.62 14.54
N THR A 308 -6.48 -16.33 15.49
CA THR A 308 -5.04 -16.52 15.34
C THR A 308 -4.69 -18.00 15.07
N ARG A 309 -5.36 -18.95 15.74
CA ARG A 309 -5.16 -20.40 15.52
C ARG A 309 -5.63 -20.90 14.15
N GLN A 310 -6.58 -20.23 13.51
CA GLN A 310 -7.13 -20.67 12.22
C GLN A 310 -6.25 -20.26 11.02
N LYS A 311 -5.47 -19.20 11.15
CA LYS A 311 -4.64 -18.68 10.06
C LYS A 311 -3.25 -19.31 10.05
N LYS A 312 -2.74 -19.62 8.85
CA LYS A 312 -1.40 -20.20 8.66
C LYS A 312 -0.33 -19.15 8.41
N SER A 313 -0.67 -18.07 7.70
CA SER A 313 0.27 -16.98 7.44
C SER A 313 0.38 -16.06 8.67
N PRO A 314 1.59 -15.82 9.21
CA PRO A 314 1.81 -14.86 10.29
C PRO A 314 1.39 -13.43 9.93
N ARG A 315 1.43 -13.08 8.63
CA ARG A 315 1.02 -11.76 8.15
C ARG A 315 -0.44 -11.46 8.48
N LEU A 316 -1.30 -12.47 8.37
CA LEU A 316 -2.75 -12.36 8.63
C LEU A 316 -3.09 -12.30 10.13
N THR A 317 -2.15 -12.66 11.01
CA THR A 317 -2.37 -12.68 12.47
C THR A 317 -1.57 -11.63 13.22
N TYR A 318 -0.61 -10.95 12.57
CA TYR A 318 0.21 -9.90 13.19
C TYR A 318 -0.65 -8.89 13.97
N PRO A 319 -0.33 -8.54 15.24
CA PRO A 319 0.85 -8.90 16.04
C PRO A 319 0.70 -10.18 16.85
N TYR A 320 -0.40 -10.90 16.71
CA TYR A 320 -0.64 -12.14 17.43
C TYR A 320 0.11 -13.30 16.77
N ALA A 321 0.78 -14.09 17.60
CA ALA A 321 1.51 -15.28 17.18
C ALA A 321 0.84 -16.54 17.72
N ARG A 322 0.87 -17.59 16.92
CA ARG A 322 0.40 -18.92 17.30
C ARG A 322 1.36 -19.59 18.28
N SER A 323 0.82 -20.17 19.34
CA SER A 323 1.62 -20.95 20.29
C SER A 323 1.93 -22.36 19.76
N ASP A 324 1.05 -22.93 18.94
CA ASP A 324 1.06 -24.31 18.42
C ASP A 324 1.91 -24.50 17.16
N THR A 325 2.84 -23.59 16.89
CA THR A 325 3.74 -23.65 15.73
C THR A 325 5.20 -23.69 16.16
N ARG A 326 6.05 -24.30 15.33
CA ARG A 326 7.51 -24.24 15.47
C ARG A 326 7.96 -22.79 15.28
N LYS A 327 8.72 -22.28 16.23
CA LYS A 327 9.25 -20.91 16.23
C LYS A 327 10.74 -20.95 15.95
N TRP A 328 11.22 -19.97 15.19
CA TRP A 328 12.61 -19.82 14.83
C TRP A 328 13.10 -18.45 15.30
N ILE A 329 14.26 -18.44 15.94
CA ILE A 329 14.93 -17.19 16.30
C ILE A 329 15.88 -16.85 15.16
N VAL A 330 15.68 -15.68 14.58
CA VAL A 330 16.54 -15.15 13.52
C VAL A 330 17.40 -14.05 14.13
N PRO A 331 18.72 -14.26 14.28
CA PRO A 331 19.60 -13.23 14.81
C PRO A 331 19.74 -12.08 13.81
N VAL A 332 19.82 -10.86 14.33
CA VAL A 332 20.11 -9.65 13.56
C VAL A 332 21.39 -9.05 14.13
N TYR A 333 22.32 -8.63 13.25
CA TYR A 333 23.53 -7.97 13.73
C TYR A 333 23.15 -6.66 14.43
N PRO A 334 23.79 -6.31 15.57
CA PRO A 334 23.46 -5.09 16.31
C PRO A 334 23.46 -3.83 15.44
N ALA A 335 24.38 -3.73 14.47
CA ALA A 335 24.46 -2.61 13.53
C ALA A 335 23.21 -2.39 12.66
N TYR A 336 22.34 -3.41 12.50
CA TYR A 336 21.08 -3.30 11.76
C TYR A 336 19.86 -3.21 12.67
N HIS A 337 20.02 -3.31 14.00
CA HIS A 337 18.90 -3.42 14.92
C HIS A 337 18.02 -2.17 14.90
N THR A 338 18.59 -1.00 15.17
CA THR A 338 17.90 0.29 15.24
C THR A 338 17.19 0.61 13.92
N GLU A 339 17.85 0.37 12.79
CA GLU A 339 17.31 0.60 11.45
C GLU A 339 16.12 -0.29 11.10
N LEU A 340 16.12 -1.53 11.57
CA LEU A 340 15.04 -2.48 11.31
C LEU A 340 13.90 -2.35 12.32
N PHE A 341 14.23 -1.99 13.57
CA PHE A 341 13.32 -1.98 14.71
C PHE A 341 13.42 -0.67 15.49
N PRO A 342 13.02 0.46 14.89
CA PRO A 342 13.12 1.77 15.54
C PRO A 342 12.28 1.86 16.82
N ASP A 343 11.24 1.05 16.96
CA ASP A 343 10.40 1.00 18.16
C ASP A 343 11.03 0.16 19.30
N SER A 344 12.12 -0.55 19.06
CA SER A 344 12.81 -1.41 20.03
C SER A 344 14.07 -0.70 20.52
N ILE A 345 13.90 0.31 21.38
CA ILE A 345 15.02 1.12 21.87
C ILE A 345 15.88 0.30 22.83
N LEU A 346 17.15 0.10 22.49
CA LEU A 346 18.15 -0.41 23.43
C LEU A 346 18.58 0.72 24.37
N LYS A 347 18.96 0.39 25.61
CA LYS A 347 19.39 1.38 26.62
C LYS A 347 20.61 2.23 26.21
N THR A 348 21.28 1.91 25.10
CA THR A 348 22.54 2.50 24.64
C THR A 348 22.38 3.49 23.48
N GLU A 349 21.15 3.79 23.04
CA GLU A 349 20.87 4.56 21.81
C GLU A 349 20.32 5.97 22.11
N SER A 350 20.61 6.95 21.23
CA SER A 350 20.14 8.34 21.36
C SER A 350 18.77 8.52 20.70
N ALA A 351 17.85 9.27 21.33
CA ALA A 351 16.52 9.53 20.80
C ALA A 351 16.52 10.24 19.42
N GLU A 352 17.62 10.92 19.07
CA GLU A 352 17.80 11.62 17.78
C GLU A 352 18.05 10.66 16.61
N ASP A 353 18.53 9.44 16.85
CA ASP A 353 18.75 8.41 15.82
C ASP A 353 17.42 7.85 15.24
N PHE A 354 16.29 8.21 15.86
CA PHE A 354 14.96 7.63 15.62
C PHE A 354 14.02 8.51 14.80
N VAL A 355 14.53 9.51 14.06
CA VAL A 355 13.68 10.19 13.08
C VAL A 355 13.24 9.16 12.03
N GLU A 356 11.95 8.79 12.05
CA GLU A 356 11.34 7.84 11.12
C GLU A 356 11.24 8.44 9.71
N ASN A 357 12.35 8.43 8.98
CA ASN A 357 12.44 9.00 7.63
C ASN A 357 12.91 7.98 6.58
N ALA A 358 12.82 6.67 6.87
CA ALA A 358 13.28 5.62 5.96
C ALA A 358 12.20 4.55 5.71
N PRO A 359 12.01 4.06 4.46
CA PRO A 359 10.99 3.07 4.13
C PRO A 359 11.12 1.78 4.94
N ASN A 360 12.36 1.31 5.14
CA ASN A 360 12.67 0.13 5.91
C ASN A 360 12.29 0.28 7.39
N ARG A 361 12.23 1.49 7.96
CA ARG A 361 11.81 1.71 9.36
C ARG A 361 10.29 1.62 9.52
N ASN A 362 9.54 2.09 8.52
CA ASN A 362 8.07 2.10 8.50
C ASN A 362 7.44 0.75 8.15
N ALA A 363 8.12 -0.05 7.33
CA ALA A 363 7.62 -1.36 6.90
C ALA A 363 7.38 -2.29 8.11
N ILE A 364 6.23 -2.93 8.18
CA ILE A 364 6.05 -4.07 9.09
C ILE A 364 6.81 -5.25 8.50
N SER A 365 6.70 -5.48 7.17
CA SER A 365 7.40 -6.57 6.49
C SER A 365 8.86 -6.24 6.21
N LYS A 366 9.76 -7.16 6.57
CA LYS A 366 11.20 -7.00 6.39
C LYS A 366 11.75 -8.15 5.58
N VAL A 367 12.70 -7.86 4.69
CA VAL A 367 13.47 -8.88 3.97
C VAL A 367 14.70 -9.22 4.81
N TYR A 368 14.91 -10.51 5.08
CA TYR A 368 16.06 -11.01 5.82
C TYR A 368 17.01 -11.75 4.88
N ILE A 369 18.26 -11.30 4.80
CA ILE A 369 19.32 -11.94 4.01
C ILE A 369 20.22 -12.72 4.97
N SER A 370 20.31 -14.03 4.75
CA SER A 370 21.09 -14.93 5.61
C SER A 370 22.18 -15.67 4.84
N ARG A 371 23.36 -15.75 5.47
CA ARG A 371 24.45 -16.66 5.07
C ARG A 371 24.46 -17.96 5.89
N ALA A 372 23.43 -18.21 6.70
CA ALA A 372 23.35 -19.42 7.52
C ALA A 372 23.32 -20.69 6.65
N PHE A 373 24.11 -21.69 7.02
CA PHE A 373 24.21 -22.96 6.28
C PHE A 373 22.89 -23.75 6.26
N ASN A 374 22.10 -23.65 7.32
CA ASN A 374 20.80 -24.31 7.47
C ASN A 374 19.61 -23.45 7.00
N ARG A 375 19.84 -22.42 6.16
CA ARG A 375 18.77 -21.54 5.68
C ARG A 375 17.66 -22.27 4.92
N ALA A 376 17.98 -23.42 4.30
CA ALA A 376 17.02 -24.25 3.58
C ALA A 376 16.01 -24.95 4.51
N ASP A 377 16.36 -25.13 5.79
CA ASP A 377 15.50 -25.75 6.81
C ASP A 377 14.49 -24.76 7.41
N VAL A 378 14.72 -23.45 7.19
CA VAL A 378 13.77 -22.40 7.51
C VAL A 378 12.80 -22.32 6.33
N PRO A 379 11.53 -22.74 6.49
CA PRO A 379 10.58 -22.66 5.39
C PRO A 379 10.47 -21.21 4.91
N HIS A 380 10.06 -20.98 3.66
CA HIS A 380 9.64 -19.67 3.16
C HIS A 380 8.39 -19.19 3.93
N ILE A 381 8.58 -18.88 5.20
CA ILE A 381 7.63 -18.25 6.09
C ILE A 381 7.99 -16.78 6.03
N ASP A 382 6.97 -15.92 5.97
CA ASP A 382 7.10 -14.51 6.32
C ASP A 382 7.76 -14.45 7.71
N LEU A 383 9.09 -14.37 7.74
CA LEU A 383 9.89 -14.46 8.95
C LEU A 383 9.66 -13.19 9.75
N LYS A 384 8.72 -13.25 10.67
CA LYS A 384 8.54 -12.24 11.71
C LYS A 384 8.49 -12.92 13.06
N SER A 385 9.67 -13.05 13.65
CA SER A 385 9.79 -13.29 15.07
C SER A 385 10.15 -11.94 15.69
N TYR A 386 9.16 -11.32 16.34
CA TYR A 386 9.38 -10.16 17.18
C TYR A 386 10.19 -10.60 18.39
N TYR A 387 11.38 -10.03 18.56
CA TYR A 387 12.10 -10.09 19.83
C TYR A 387 11.31 -9.26 20.85
N PHE A 388 10.65 -9.92 21.79
CA PHE A 388 10.51 -9.38 23.13
C PHE A 388 11.53 -10.12 24.00
N SER A 389 12.69 -9.49 24.20
CA SER A 389 13.50 -9.75 25.38
C SER A 389 13.63 -8.44 26.12
N ILE A 390 12.68 -8.20 27.01
CA ILE A 390 12.96 -7.35 28.17
C ILE A 390 13.93 -8.18 29.01
N CYS A 391 15.19 -7.75 29.10
CA CYS A 391 16.09 -8.23 30.14
C CYS A 391 15.64 -7.72 31.50
#